data_AF-A0A7K2VVK0-F1
#
_entry.id   AF-A0A7K2VVK0-F1
#
_cell.length_a   1.000
_cell.length_b   1.000
_cell.length_c   1.000
_cell.angle_alpha   90.00
_cell.angle_beta   90.00
_cell.angle_gamma   90.00
#
_symmetry.space_group_name_H-M   'P 1'
#
loop_
_entity.id
_entity.type
_entity.pdbx_description
1 polymer ?
#
loop_
_entity_poly.entity_id
_entity_poly.type
_entity_poly.pdbx_seq_one_letter_code
_entity_poly.pdbx_strand_id
1 'polypeptide(L)' 'MASPLGLSVTDVVEIWRIPAGSVYRLASQHGWRRYRESGRTLYHPIDVSTTLSERSVRRGERCESA' A
#
# COMPACT_ATOMS: atom_id res chain seq x y z
N MET A 1 9.71 -20.15 2.06
CA MET A 1 8.92 -19.04 2.64
C MET A 1 9.55 -17.76 2.13
N ALA A 2 8.92 -17.09 1.17
CA ALA A 2 9.52 -15.93 0.51
C ALA A 2 9.67 -14.79 1.51
N SER A 3 10.90 -14.37 1.80
CA SER A 3 11.16 -13.13 2.51
C SER A 3 10.39 -12.02 1.81
N PRO A 4 9.54 -11.25 2.52
CA PRO A 4 8.75 -10.22 1.88
C PRO A 4 9.71 -9.13 1.41
N LEU A 5 9.97 -9.10 0.11
CA LEU A 5 10.63 -7.97 -0.54
C LEU A 5 9.78 -6.74 -0.20
N GLY A 6 10.28 -5.90 0.70
CA GLY A 6 9.57 -4.70 1.07
C GLY A 6 9.36 -3.82 -0.16
N LEU A 7 8.18 -3.22 -0.30
CA LEU A 7 7.85 -2.37 -1.43
C LEU A 7 8.33 -0.95 -1.17
N SER A 8 9.08 -0.37 -2.09
CA SER A 8 9.40 1.05 -2.03
C SER A 8 8.18 1.89 -2.42
N VAL A 9 8.21 3.18 -2.09
CA VAL A 9 7.15 4.12 -2.55
C VAL A 9 7.02 4.07 -4.06
N THR A 10 8.13 3.99 -4.79
CA THR A 10 8.13 3.93 -6.27
C THR A 10 7.39 2.71 -6.78
N ASP A 11 7.67 1.52 -6.21
CA ASP A 11 6.97 0.29 -6.60
C ASP A 11 5.46 0.42 -6.36
N VAL A 12 5.06 1.01 -5.23
CA VAL A 12 3.63 1.20 -4.91
C VAL A 12 2.96 2.17 -5.89
N VAL A 13 3.66 3.24 -6.27
CA VAL A 13 3.17 4.23 -7.24
C VAL A 13 3.03 3.60 -8.61
N GLU A 14 3.99 2.78 -9.07
CA GLU A 14 3.95 2.16 -10.39
C GLU A 14 2.88 1.05 -10.48
N ILE A 15 2.82 0.18 -9.47
CA ILE A 15 1.90 -0.98 -9.47
C ILE A 15 0.45 -0.53 -9.30
N TRP A 16 0.17 0.35 -8.32
CA TRP A 16 -1.22 0.75 -7.99
C TRP A 16 -1.62 2.09 -8.60
N ARG A 17 -0.72 2.78 -9.32
CA ARG A 17 -0.96 4.08 -9.98
C ARG A 17 -1.54 5.14 -9.04
N ILE A 18 -1.11 5.13 -7.78
CA ILE A 18 -1.50 6.15 -6.79
C ILE A 18 -0.35 7.14 -6.56
N PRO A 19 -0.64 8.42 -6.28
CA PRO A 19 0.41 9.40 -6.04
C PRO A 19 1.16 9.09 -4.74
N ALA A 20 2.47 9.35 -4.70
CA ALA A 20 3.33 9.10 -3.54
C ALA A 20 2.80 9.74 -2.24
N GLY A 21 2.20 10.93 -2.31
CA GLY A 21 1.55 11.56 -1.16
C GLY A 21 0.39 10.74 -0.57
N SER A 22 -0.34 10.00 -1.41
CA SER A 22 -1.36 9.04 -0.92
C SER A 22 -0.72 7.83 -0.28
N VAL A 23 0.41 7.34 -0.80
CA VAL A 23 1.17 6.23 -0.18
C VAL A 23 1.58 6.61 1.25
N TYR A 24 2.22 7.77 1.43
CA TYR A 24 2.61 8.23 2.77
C TYR A 24 1.40 8.41 3.68
N ARG A 25 0.30 8.99 3.18
CA ARG A 25 -0.93 9.16 3.96
C ARG A 25 -1.52 7.83 4.41
N LEU A 26 -1.56 6.83 3.52
CA LEU A 26 -2.08 5.50 3.84
C LEU A 26 -1.16 4.78 4.82
N ALA A 27 0.15 4.87 4.62
CA ALA A 27 1.14 4.31 5.52
C ALA A 27 1.00 4.86 6.95
N SER A 28 0.81 6.18 7.10
CA SER A 28 0.58 6.80 8.41
C SER A 28 -0.78 6.45 9.01
N GLN A 29 -1.85 6.43 8.22
CA GLN A 29 -3.21 6.16 8.73
C GLN A 29 -3.40 4.70 9.16
N HIS A 30 -2.84 3.76 8.41
CA HIS A 30 -2.97 2.31 8.68
C HIS A 30 -1.78 1.73 9.44
N GLY A 31 -0.80 2.56 9.81
CA GLY A 31 0.36 2.12 10.59
C GLY A 31 1.21 1.06 9.88
N TRP A 32 1.44 1.23 8.57
CA TRP A 32 2.19 0.24 7.77
C TRP A 32 3.56 -0.03 8.37
N ARG A 33 3.94 -1.32 8.44
CA ARG A 33 5.28 -1.71 8.88
C ARG A 33 6.30 -1.24 7.84
N ARG A 34 7.28 -0.48 8.34
CA ARG A 34 8.38 0.09 7.55
C ARG A 34 9.70 -0.55 7.96
N TYR A 35 10.49 -0.90 6.96
CA TYR A 35 11.84 -1.44 7.11
C TYR A 35 12.81 -0.50 6.43
N ARG A 36 13.98 -0.32 7.04
CA ARG A 36 15.09 0.39 6.41
C ARG A 36 16.04 -0.66 5.86
N GLU A 37 16.14 -0.74 4.55
CA GLU A 37 17.06 -1.65 3.87
C GLU A 37 17.87 -0.85 2.87
N SER A 38 19.20 -0.98 2.92
CA SER A 38 20.12 -0.31 1.99
C SER A 38 19.89 1.21 1.86
N GLY A 39 19.53 1.88 2.96
CA GLY A 39 19.25 3.32 3.00
C GLY A 39 17.88 3.73 2.44
N ARG A 40 17.04 2.78 2.01
CA ARG A 40 15.69 3.02 1.49
C ARG A 40 14.64 2.60 2.52
N THR A 41 13.53 3.34 2.54
CA THR A 41 12.35 2.95 3.34
C THR A 41 11.47 2.05 2.48
N LEU A 42 11.30 0.81 2.94
CA LEU A 42 10.46 -0.20 2.32
C LEU A 42 9.25 -0.48 3.21
N TYR A 43 8.10 -0.70 2.61
CA TYR A 43 6.86 -1.05 3.30
C TYR A 43 6.55 -2.53 3.16
N HIS A 44 5.90 -3.09 4.17
CA HIS A 44 5.49 -4.49 4.12
C HIS A 44 4.41 -4.70 3.05
N PRO A 45 4.59 -5.63 2.09
CA PRO A 45 3.67 -5.80 0.97
C PRO A 45 2.25 -6.21 1.41
N ILE A 46 2.11 -6.96 2.50
CA ILE A 46 0.80 -7.33 3.05
C ILE A 46 0.02 -6.11 3.57
N ASP A 47 0.69 -5.18 4.24
CA ASP A 47 -0.01 -4.01 4.81
C ASP A 47 -0.48 -3.09 3.67
N VAL A 48 0.34 -2.96 2.62
CA VAL A 48 0.03 -2.23 1.39
C VAL A 48 -1.17 -2.85 0.66
N SER A 49 -1.12 -4.16 0.38
CA SER A 49 -2.14 -4.84 -0.40
C SER A 49 -3.49 -4.87 0.33
N THR A 50 -3.50 -5.15 1.64
CA THR A 50 -4.71 -5.13 2.47
C THR A 50 -5.37 -3.76 2.44
N THR A 51 -4.60 -2.69 2.69
CA THR A 51 -5.12 -1.32 2.72
C THR A 51 -5.68 -0.87 1.37
N LEU A 52 -4.99 -1.21 0.27
CA LEU A 52 -5.42 -0.83 -1.07
C LEU A 52 -6.63 -1.66 -1.53
N SER A 53 -6.69 -2.93 -1.15
CA SER A 53 -7.85 -3.79 -1.37
C SER A 53 -9.08 -3.25 -0.64
N GLU A 54 -8.99 -2.97 0.67
CA GLU A 54 -10.06 -2.39 1.47
C GLU A 54 -10.53 -1.02 0.95
N ARG A 55 -9.61 -0.20 0.44
CA ARG A 55 -9.95 1.09 -0.18
C ARG A 55 -10.71 0.90 -1.49
N SER A 56 -10.31 -0.07 -2.31
CA SER A 56 -11.00 -0.39 -3.56
C SER A 56 -12.42 -0.90 -3.28
N VAL A 57 -12.60 -1.72 -2.25
CA VAL A 57 -13.89 -2.19 -1.76
C VAL A 57 -14.76 -1.02 -1.29
N ARG A 58 -14.26 -0.16 -0.39
CA ARG A 58 -15.02 1.03 0.08
C ARG A 58 -15.41 2.01 -1.04
N ARG A 59 -14.69 2.02 -2.16
CA ARG A 59 -15.04 2.83 -3.34
C ARG A 59 -15.98 2.08 -4.30
N GLY A 60 -15.90 0.76 -4.35
CA GLY A 60 -16.67 -0.13 -5.23
C GLY A 60 -18.04 -0.53 -4.68
N GLU A 61 -18.24 -0.53 -3.36
CA GLU A 61 -19.53 -0.83 -2.70
C GLU A 61 -20.60 0.26 -2.91
N ARG A 62 -20.30 1.33 -3.65
CA ARG A 62 -21.30 2.32 -4.09
C ARG A 62 -22.06 1.91 -5.36
N CYS A 63 -21.83 0.71 -5.89
CA CYS A 63 -22.51 0.18 -7.07
C CYS A 63 -22.87 -1.30 -6.91
N GLU A 64 -23.52 -1.70 -5.81
CA GLU A 64 -24.28 -2.95 -5.76
C GLU A 64 -25.68 -2.64 -5.21
N SER A 65 -26.52 -2.15 -6.11
CA SER A 65 -27.97 -2.05 -5.95
C SER A 65 -28.56 -2.28 -7.34
N ALA A 66 -28.83 -3.54 -7.65
CA ALA A 66 -29.72 -3.96 -8.72
C ALA A 66 -30.35 -5.28 -8.32
#